data_AF-D0NEE6-F1
#
_entry.id   AF-D0NEE6-F1
#
_cell.length_a   1.000
_cell.length_b   1.000
_cell.length_c   1.000
_cell.angle_alpha   90.00
_cell.angle_beta   90.00
_cell.angle_gamma   90.00
#
_symmetry.space_group_name_H-M   'P 1'
#
loop_
_entity.id
_entity.type
_entity.pdbx_description
1 polymer ?
#
loop_
_entity_poly.entity_id
_entity_poly.type
_entity_poly.pdbx_seq_one_letter_code
_entity_poly.pdbx_strand_id
1 'polypeptide(L)'
;MRSSTPTGYWGPPTSTIDWCELNYEHSFYIAEFWNTISNSLFVLLGLYGLYRSIKMGFEPRFHLQFIGVMQCDETPMVWSILAWIYIVYNNEIEQIPIKNANNYVIAFLTTIGAIFTVVHAIYRFTTVFQVFFGVLARAVARSYVTSSLIGFAFWLMDYHYCHIVRELPINPQGHAWWHMFMGISTYHGPIFMQYVRMEQLKKKVRIHDTCIGIQTIVVENIGPDSPKKPKH
;
A
#
# COMPACT_ATOMS: atom_id res chain seq x y z
N MET A 1 29.65 14.26 23.47
CA MET A 1 30.54 14.05 22.31
C MET A 1 29.68 13.66 21.13
N ARG A 2 29.79 14.35 19.99
CA ARG A 2 29.03 14.02 18.78
C ARG A 2 29.54 12.66 18.29
N SER A 3 28.80 11.60 18.55
CA SER A 3 29.04 10.28 17.97
C SER A 3 29.12 10.46 16.46
N SER A 4 30.32 10.29 15.88
CA SER A 4 30.49 10.24 14.44
C SER A 4 29.70 9.05 13.92
N THR A 5 28.59 9.31 13.23
CA THR A 5 27.85 8.27 12.53
C THR A 5 28.83 7.51 11.64
N PRO A 6 28.89 6.17 11.70
CA PRO A 6 29.79 5.40 10.85
C PRO A 6 29.54 5.76 9.38
N THR A 7 30.56 6.28 8.70
CA THR A 7 30.52 6.45 7.25
C THR A 7 30.67 5.07 6.62
N GLY A 8 29.58 4.52 6.10
CA GLY A 8 29.61 3.28 5.33
C GLY A 8 30.15 3.50 3.91
N TYR A 9 30.05 2.44 3.10
CA TYR A 9 30.63 2.39 1.75
C TYR A 9 30.20 3.56 0.84
N TRP A 10 28.94 4.01 0.94
CA TRP A 10 28.35 5.01 0.06
C TRP A 10 28.57 6.47 0.50
N GLY A 11 29.35 6.69 1.56
CA GLY A 11 29.64 8.03 2.08
C GLY A 11 28.59 8.56 3.06
N PRO A 12 28.59 9.88 3.33
CA PRO A 12 27.71 10.48 4.32
C PRO A 12 26.23 10.50 3.87
N PRO A 13 25.27 10.36 4.81
CA PRO A 13 23.85 10.39 4.50
C PRO A 13 23.43 11.75 3.90
N THR A 14 22.66 11.71 2.82
CA THR A 14 22.07 12.89 2.14
C THR A 14 20.55 12.99 2.36
N SER A 15 19.97 12.02 3.07
CA SER A 15 18.59 11.99 3.52
C SER A 15 18.28 13.18 4.43
N THR A 16 17.04 13.66 4.36
CA THR A 16 16.57 14.73 5.26
C THR A 16 16.11 14.18 6.61
N ILE A 17 15.78 12.89 6.65
CA ILE A 17 15.32 12.16 7.83
C ILE A 17 16.13 10.87 7.89
N ASP A 18 16.77 10.61 9.02
CA ASP A 18 17.35 9.31 9.38
C ASP A 18 16.48 8.71 10.48
N TRP A 19 16.12 7.43 10.33
CA TRP A 19 15.26 6.73 11.27
C TRP A 19 16.04 6.24 12.49
N CYS A 20 15.39 5.57 13.43
CA CYS A 20 16.05 5.19 14.68
C CYS A 20 17.08 4.08 14.55
N GLU A 21 17.00 3.28 13.50
CA GLU A 21 18.03 2.31 13.16
C GLU A 21 19.39 3.00 12.89
N LEU A 22 20.49 2.41 13.35
CA LEU A 22 21.81 2.97 13.11
C LEU A 22 22.29 2.63 11.70
N ASN A 23 22.83 3.65 11.02
CA ASN A 23 23.43 3.48 9.70
C ASN A 23 24.64 2.54 9.77
N TYR A 24 24.64 1.53 8.90
CA TYR A 24 25.74 0.58 8.69
C TYR A 24 26.11 -0.29 9.91
N GLU A 25 25.20 -0.45 10.87
CA GLU A 25 25.43 -1.28 12.07
C GLU A 25 25.62 -2.76 11.73
N HIS A 26 24.79 -3.29 10.84
CA HIS A 26 24.79 -4.72 10.48
C HIS A 26 25.54 -5.02 9.17
N SER A 27 25.76 -4.02 8.32
CA SER A 27 26.45 -4.19 7.04
C SER A 27 27.15 -2.89 6.64
N PHE A 28 28.39 -3.00 6.16
CA PHE A 28 29.14 -1.86 5.64
C PHE A 28 28.54 -1.28 4.34
N TYR A 29 27.70 -2.06 3.65
CA TYR A 29 27.12 -1.68 2.35
C TYR A 29 25.68 -1.18 2.45
N ILE A 30 24.95 -1.55 3.51
CA ILE A 30 23.51 -1.27 3.66
C ILE A 30 23.32 -0.42 4.92
N ALA A 31 22.90 0.83 4.72
CA ALA A 31 22.39 1.69 5.79
C ALA A 31 21.00 1.20 6.21
N GLU A 32 20.66 1.33 7.50
CA GLU A 32 19.38 0.88 8.07
C GLU A 32 18.95 -0.51 7.55
N PHE A 33 19.69 -1.52 7.97
CA PHE A 33 19.61 -2.88 7.43
C PHE A 33 18.21 -3.50 7.56
N TRP A 34 17.57 -3.38 8.72
CA TRP A 34 16.24 -3.90 8.99
C TRP A 34 15.16 -3.10 8.25
N ASN A 35 15.28 -1.78 8.21
CA ASN A 35 14.41 -0.94 7.38
C ASN A 35 14.52 -1.33 5.90
N THR A 36 15.73 -1.60 5.41
CA THR A 36 15.96 -2.02 4.03
C THR A 36 15.35 -3.39 3.74
N ILE A 37 15.62 -4.40 4.58
CA ILE A 37 15.14 -5.76 4.34
C ILE A 37 13.63 -5.89 4.51
N SER A 38 13.03 -5.18 5.47
CA SER A 38 11.58 -5.22 5.68
C SER A 38 10.78 -4.75 4.46
N ASN A 39 11.37 -3.92 3.58
CA ASN A 39 10.76 -3.55 2.30
C ASN A 39 10.55 -4.74 1.34
N SER A 40 11.29 -5.84 1.51
CA SER A 40 11.09 -7.07 0.72
C SER A 40 9.66 -7.60 0.82
N LEU A 41 8.95 -7.35 1.94
CA LEU A 41 7.56 -7.77 2.09
C LEU A 41 6.64 -7.10 1.06
N PHE A 42 6.81 -5.79 0.81
CA PHE A 42 6.03 -5.07 -0.22
C PHE A 42 6.25 -5.69 -1.60
N VAL A 43 7.49 -6.02 -1.93
CA VAL A 43 7.85 -6.65 -3.21
C VAL A 43 7.20 -8.04 -3.31
N LEU A 44 7.32 -8.88 -2.28
CA LEU A 44 6.77 -10.24 -2.29
C LEU A 44 5.25 -10.24 -2.36
N LEU A 45 4.58 -9.39 -1.57
CA LEU A 45 3.11 -9.27 -1.59
C LEU A 45 2.60 -8.64 -2.88
N GLY A 46 3.31 -7.65 -3.42
CA GLY A 46 3.02 -7.06 -4.72
C GLY A 46 3.12 -8.10 -5.83
N LEU A 47 4.21 -8.87 -5.90
CA LEU A 47 4.39 -9.95 -6.88
C LEU A 47 3.32 -11.04 -6.74
N TYR A 48 3.02 -11.45 -5.51
CA TYR A 48 1.98 -12.44 -5.24
C TYR A 48 0.60 -11.94 -5.70
N GLY A 49 0.24 -10.70 -5.34
CA GLY A 49 -1.01 -10.06 -5.75
C GLY A 49 -1.10 -9.89 -7.28
N LEU A 50 -0.02 -9.47 -7.92
CA LEU A 50 0.08 -9.34 -9.37
C LEU A 50 -0.13 -10.69 -10.07
N TYR A 51 0.61 -11.72 -9.66
CA TYR A 51 0.47 -13.08 -10.18
C TYR A 51 -0.98 -13.57 -10.10
N ARG A 52 -1.61 -13.39 -8.93
CA ARG A 52 -2.99 -13.78 -8.67
C ARG A 52 -3.97 -12.99 -9.53
N SER A 53 -3.79 -11.68 -9.64
CA SER A 53 -4.62 -10.80 -10.46
C SER A 53 -4.59 -11.22 -11.94
N ILE A 54 -3.40 -11.48 -12.48
CA ILE A 54 -3.22 -11.94 -13.87
C ILE A 54 -3.88 -13.31 -14.06
N LYS A 55 -3.61 -14.26 -13.15
CA LYS A 55 -4.14 -15.63 -13.24
C LYS A 55 -5.68 -15.67 -13.21
N MET A 56 -6.31 -14.75 -12.50
CA MET A 56 -7.77 -14.65 -12.40
C MET A 56 -8.40 -13.79 -13.51
N GLY A 57 -7.60 -13.22 -14.41
CA GLY A 57 -8.09 -12.42 -15.54
C GLY A 57 -8.69 -11.07 -15.12
N PHE A 58 -8.17 -10.46 -14.05
CA PHE A 58 -8.58 -9.11 -13.66
C PHE A 58 -8.10 -8.04 -14.64
N GLU A 59 -8.79 -6.90 -14.64
CA GLU A 59 -8.50 -5.77 -15.53
C GLU A 59 -7.07 -5.22 -15.28
N PRO A 60 -6.35 -4.73 -16.32
CA PRO A 60 -4.97 -4.24 -16.19
C PRO A 60 -4.74 -3.16 -15.11
N ARG A 61 -5.77 -2.37 -14.80
CA ARG A 61 -5.74 -1.38 -13.71
C ARG A 61 -5.44 -1.99 -12.34
N PHE A 62 -5.77 -3.25 -12.09
CA PHE A 62 -5.40 -3.94 -10.86
C PHE A 62 -3.95 -4.41 -10.87
N HIS A 63 -3.40 -4.75 -12.04
CA HIS A 63 -1.97 -5.08 -12.17
C HIS A 63 -1.09 -3.88 -11.84
N LEU A 64 -1.45 -2.70 -12.35
CA LEU A 64 -0.76 -1.46 -12.06
C LEU A 64 -0.76 -1.12 -10.56
N GLN A 65 -1.85 -1.40 -9.86
CA GLN A 65 -1.91 -1.21 -8.40
C GLN A 65 -0.93 -2.13 -7.66
N PHE A 66 -0.87 -3.42 -8.01
CA PHE A 66 0.11 -4.33 -7.39
C PHE A 66 1.56 -4.01 -7.74
N ILE A 67 1.82 -3.46 -8.93
CA ILE A 67 3.13 -2.90 -9.28
C ILE A 67 3.44 -1.67 -8.41
N GLY A 68 2.45 -0.81 -8.17
CA GLY A 68 2.58 0.34 -7.28
C GLY A 68 2.92 -0.05 -5.83
N VAL A 69 2.34 -1.15 -5.32
CA VAL A 69 2.68 -1.69 -3.97
C VAL A 69 4.17 -2.02 -3.85
N MET A 70 4.83 -2.45 -4.93
CA MET A 70 6.27 -2.81 -4.90
C MET A 70 7.20 -1.60 -4.79
N GLN A 71 6.71 -0.39 -5.10
CA GLN A 71 7.56 0.81 -5.17
C GLN A 71 7.93 1.38 -3.80
N CYS A 72 7.38 0.82 -2.70
CA CYS A 72 7.78 1.11 -1.30
C CYS A 72 7.83 2.60 -0.94
N ASP A 73 7.05 3.44 -1.62
CA ASP A 73 7.14 4.91 -1.51
C ASP A 73 5.74 5.55 -1.35
N GLU A 74 5.72 6.79 -0.87
CA GLU A 74 4.51 7.56 -0.56
C GLU A 74 3.74 7.97 -1.82
N THR A 75 4.45 8.27 -2.90
CA THR A 75 3.84 8.70 -4.17
C THR A 75 2.92 7.63 -4.80
N PRO A 76 3.31 6.35 -4.93
CA PRO A 76 2.45 5.25 -5.38
C PRO A 76 1.13 5.10 -4.62
N MET A 77 1.11 5.44 -3.33
CA MET A 77 -0.11 5.35 -2.51
C MET A 77 -1.16 6.38 -2.94
N VAL A 78 -0.77 7.60 -3.33
CA VAL A 78 -1.69 8.63 -3.88
C VAL A 78 -2.34 8.14 -5.18
N TRP A 79 -1.52 7.62 -6.10
CA TRP A 79 -1.99 7.07 -7.36
C TRP A 79 -2.96 5.90 -7.15
N SER A 80 -2.72 5.10 -6.10
CA SER A 80 -3.63 4.02 -5.70
C SER A 80 -5.00 4.57 -5.28
N ILE A 81 -5.06 5.60 -4.42
CA ILE A 81 -6.34 6.22 -4.03
C ILE A 81 -7.09 6.79 -5.24
N LEU A 82 -6.40 7.50 -6.13
CA LEU A 82 -7.04 8.07 -7.32
C LEU A 82 -7.62 6.97 -8.22
N ALA A 83 -6.91 5.85 -8.37
CA ALA A 83 -7.42 4.67 -9.05
C ALA A 83 -8.62 4.04 -8.30
N TRP A 84 -8.62 4.04 -6.97
CA TRP A 84 -9.72 3.52 -6.16
C TRP A 84 -10.99 4.36 -6.32
N ILE A 85 -10.86 5.70 -6.27
CA ILE A 85 -11.96 6.64 -6.54
C ILE A 85 -12.55 6.35 -7.92
N TYR A 86 -11.70 6.20 -8.94
CA TYR A 86 -12.16 5.87 -10.29
C TYR A 86 -12.94 4.54 -10.35
N ILE A 87 -12.48 3.50 -9.65
CA ILE A 87 -13.16 2.19 -9.62
C ILE A 87 -14.48 2.25 -8.85
N VAL A 88 -14.52 2.90 -7.68
CA VAL A 88 -15.74 3.03 -6.87
C VAL A 88 -16.84 3.70 -7.68
N TYR A 89 -16.51 4.81 -8.36
CA TYR A 89 -17.48 5.61 -9.11
C TYR A 89 -17.67 5.16 -10.58
N ASN A 90 -17.14 3.99 -10.96
CA ASN A 90 -17.17 3.54 -12.36
C ASN A 90 -18.60 3.46 -12.91
N ASN A 91 -19.57 2.99 -12.11
CA ASN A 91 -20.95 2.83 -12.55
C ASN A 91 -21.65 4.19 -12.75
N GLU A 92 -21.40 5.13 -11.85
CA GLU A 92 -21.93 6.49 -11.90
C GLU A 92 -21.35 7.24 -13.10
N ILE A 93 -20.05 7.10 -13.36
CA ILE A 93 -19.37 7.71 -14.51
C ILE A 93 -19.94 7.18 -15.84
N GLU A 94 -20.27 5.88 -15.90
CA GLU A 94 -20.85 5.25 -17.08
C GLU A 94 -22.28 5.74 -17.39
N GLN A 95 -23.02 6.20 -16.37
CA GLN A 95 -24.37 6.76 -16.53
C GLN A 95 -24.37 8.22 -17.01
N ILE A 96 -23.21 8.90 -17.04
CA ILE A 96 -23.14 10.30 -17.44
C ILE A 96 -23.45 10.41 -18.96
N PRO A 97 -24.40 11.26 -19.38
CA PRO A 97 -24.81 11.41 -20.77
C PRO A 97 -23.82 12.27 -21.60
N ILE A 98 -22.51 12.12 -21.35
CA ILE A 98 -21.43 12.83 -22.03
C ILE A 98 -20.57 11.80 -22.76
N LYS A 99 -20.37 12.01 -24.07
CA LYS A 99 -19.48 11.18 -24.87
C LYS A 99 -18.05 11.25 -24.29
N ASN A 100 -17.43 10.10 -24.06
CA ASN A 100 -16.09 9.97 -23.47
C ASN A 100 -15.95 10.50 -22.03
N ALA A 101 -17.03 10.53 -21.22
CA ALA A 101 -16.98 10.94 -19.81
C ALA A 101 -15.85 10.25 -19.02
N ASN A 102 -15.63 8.95 -19.25
CA ASN A 102 -14.52 8.18 -18.68
C ASN A 102 -13.15 8.83 -18.91
N ASN A 103 -12.85 9.26 -20.14
CA ASN A 103 -11.55 9.85 -20.47
C ASN A 103 -11.37 11.20 -19.78
N TYR A 104 -12.43 12.00 -19.67
CA TYR A 104 -12.39 13.28 -18.95
C TYR A 104 -12.13 13.09 -17.46
N VAL A 105 -12.79 12.11 -16.83
CA VAL A 105 -12.57 11.80 -15.41
C VAL A 105 -11.15 11.28 -15.18
N ILE A 106 -10.66 10.38 -16.04
CA ILE A 106 -9.27 9.88 -15.96
C ILE A 106 -8.27 11.04 -16.11
N ALA A 107 -8.47 11.92 -17.09
CA ALA A 107 -7.61 13.09 -17.28
C ALA A 107 -7.62 14.00 -16.04
N PHE A 108 -8.81 14.29 -15.50
CA PHE A 108 -8.97 15.12 -14.31
C PHE A 108 -8.26 14.53 -13.08
N LEU A 109 -8.48 13.24 -12.78
CA LEU A 109 -7.83 12.55 -11.67
C LEU A 109 -6.31 12.49 -11.86
N THR A 110 -5.84 12.26 -13.09
CA THR A 110 -4.40 12.25 -13.42
C THR A 110 -3.78 13.63 -13.20
N THR A 111 -4.46 14.71 -13.60
CA THR A 111 -4.00 16.08 -13.35
C THR A 111 -3.89 16.36 -11.85
N ILE A 112 -4.87 15.94 -11.05
CA ILE A 112 -4.81 16.06 -9.58
C ILE A 112 -3.59 15.31 -9.02
N GLY A 113 -3.38 14.06 -9.44
CA GLY A 113 -2.24 13.25 -9.00
C GLY A 113 -0.89 13.86 -9.37
N ALA A 114 -0.78 14.42 -10.57
CA ALA A 114 0.43 15.11 -11.03
C ALA A 114 0.71 16.38 -10.21
N ILE A 115 -0.31 17.22 -9.98
CA ILE A 115 -0.19 18.42 -9.14
C ILE A 115 0.24 18.04 -7.73
N PHE A 116 -0.40 17.03 -7.13
CA PHE A 116 -0.04 16.54 -5.81
C PHE A 116 1.41 16.08 -5.77
N THR A 117 1.85 15.29 -6.76
CA THR A 117 3.23 14.77 -6.83
C THR A 117 4.25 15.91 -6.88
N VAL A 118 3.99 16.94 -7.69
CA VAL A 118 4.89 18.11 -7.80
C VAL A 118 4.93 18.89 -6.47
N VAL A 119 3.78 19.17 -5.86
CA VAL A 119 3.71 19.88 -4.58
C VAL A 119 4.39 19.07 -3.48
N HIS A 120 4.16 17.76 -3.41
CA HIS A 120 4.78 16.88 -2.43
C HIS A 120 6.31 16.82 -2.63
N ALA A 121 6.79 16.75 -3.87
CA ALA A 121 8.23 16.78 -4.16
C ALA A 121 8.90 18.08 -3.70
N ILE A 122 8.20 19.22 -3.78
CA ILE A 122 8.71 20.54 -3.38
C ILE A 122 8.66 20.72 -1.86
N TYR A 123 7.53 20.40 -1.22
CA TYR A 123 7.27 20.78 0.16
C TYR A 123 7.38 19.62 1.17
N ARG A 124 7.48 18.37 0.71
CA ARG A 124 7.72 17.16 1.53
C ARG A 124 6.78 17.01 2.73
N PHE A 125 5.47 17.09 2.48
CA PHE A 125 4.41 16.99 3.50
C PHE A 125 4.02 15.54 3.86
N THR A 126 4.97 14.75 4.35
CA THR A 126 4.78 13.30 4.65
C THR A 126 3.70 13.05 5.71
N THR A 127 3.66 13.83 6.80
CA THR A 127 2.72 13.61 7.92
C THR A 127 1.25 13.88 7.54
N VAL A 128 0.97 14.94 6.77
CA VAL A 128 -0.40 15.29 6.36
C VAL A 128 -0.98 14.23 5.43
N PHE A 129 -0.12 13.70 4.55
CA PHE A 129 -0.48 12.64 3.63
C PHE A 129 -0.91 11.36 4.36
N GLN A 130 -0.14 10.92 5.37
CA GLN A 130 -0.46 9.72 6.16
C GLN A 130 -1.78 9.86 6.95
N VAL A 131 -2.06 11.05 7.51
CA VAL A 131 -3.33 11.32 8.23
C VAL A 131 -4.52 11.28 7.29
N PHE A 132 -4.41 11.88 6.10
CA PHE A 132 -5.46 11.83 5.08
C PHE A 132 -5.76 10.38 4.63
N PHE A 133 -4.70 9.59 4.42
CA PHE A 133 -4.78 8.16 4.07
C PHE A 133 -5.50 7.33 5.13
N GLY A 134 -5.18 7.57 6.42
CA GLY A 134 -5.81 6.89 7.54
C GLY A 134 -7.30 7.23 7.74
N VAL A 135 -7.74 8.43 7.34
CA VAL A 135 -9.16 8.82 7.41
C VAL A 135 -9.98 8.20 6.27
N LEU A 136 -9.45 8.18 5.05
CA LEU A 136 -10.13 7.58 3.88
C LEU A 136 -10.27 6.05 4.02
N ALA A 137 -9.35 5.41 4.76
CA ALA A 137 -9.34 4.00 5.07
C ALA A 137 -10.54 3.48 5.91
N ARG A 138 -11.34 4.36 6.54
CA ARG A 138 -12.50 3.96 7.35
C ARG A 138 -13.57 3.21 6.54
N ALA A 139 -13.54 3.33 5.21
CA ALA A 139 -14.43 2.60 4.30
C ALA A 139 -13.93 1.18 3.94
N VAL A 140 -12.75 0.76 4.40
CA VAL A 140 -12.09 -0.50 4.03
C VAL A 140 -12.13 -1.51 5.19
N ALA A 141 -12.05 -2.80 4.85
CA ALA A 141 -12.12 -3.95 5.76
C ALA A 141 -11.37 -3.76 7.11
N ARG A 142 -11.96 -4.24 8.21
CA ARG A 142 -11.43 -4.15 9.59
C ARG A 142 -9.94 -4.53 9.72
N SER A 143 -9.47 -5.49 8.94
CA SER A 143 -8.07 -5.91 8.90
C SER A 143 -7.13 -4.80 8.41
N TYR A 144 -7.50 -4.10 7.32
CA TYR A 144 -6.76 -2.98 6.73
C TYR A 144 -6.60 -1.82 7.72
N VAL A 145 -7.69 -1.46 8.41
CA VAL A 145 -7.68 -0.37 9.39
C VAL A 145 -6.79 -0.73 10.58
N THR A 146 -6.90 -1.98 11.07
CA THR A 146 -6.12 -2.43 12.22
C THR A 146 -4.62 -2.44 11.91
N SER A 147 -4.20 -3.01 10.77
CA SER A 147 -2.79 -3.01 10.38
C SER A 147 -2.25 -1.59 10.15
N SER A 148 -3.04 -0.72 9.52
CA SER A 148 -2.64 0.68 9.29
C SER A 148 -2.44 1.46 10.59
N LEU A 149 -3.33 1.29 11.58
CA LEU A 149 -3.21 1.96 12.87
C LEU A 149 -2.01 1.46 13.68
N ILE A 150 -1.78 0.15 13.70
CA ILE A 150 -0.61 -0.44 14.38
C ILE A 150 0.68 0.07 13.72
N GLY A 151 0.73 0.06 12.39
CA GLY A 151 1.83 0.64 11.66
C GLY A 151 2.05 2.10 12.08
N PHE A 152 1.01 2.93 12.03
CA PHE A 152 1.13 4.35 12.29
C PHE A 152 1.66 4.64 13.70
N ALA A 153 1.29 3.81 14.69
CA ALA A 153 1.85 3.88 16.03
C ALA A 153 3.36 3.60 16.06
N PHE A 154 3.84 2.58 15.34
CA PHE A 154 5.28 2.30 15.21
C PHE A 154 6.04 3.41 14.49
N TRP A 155 5.45 3.98 13.44
CA TRP A 155 6.03 5.14 12.74
C TRP A 155 6.14 6.35 13.66
N LEU A 156 5.09 6.67 14.42
CA LEU A 156 5.06 7.79 15.36
C LEU A 156 6.08 7.62 16.48
N MET A 157 6.22 6.39 16.97
CA MET A 157 7.24 6.02 17.95
C MET A 157 8.64 6.32 17.41
N ASP A 158 8.95 5.87 16.20
CA ASP A 158 10.25 6.10 15.56
C ASP A 158 10.50 7.59 15.32
N TYR A 159 9.49 8.32 14.83
CA TYR A 159 9.63 9.74 14.51
C TYR A 159 9.82 10.65 15.73
N HIS A 160 9.05 10.46 16.81
CA HIS A 160 9.09 11.36 17.97
C HIS A 160 9.94 10.87 19.14
N TYR A 161 10.04 9.56 19.34
CA TYR A 161 10.67 8.98 20.53
C TYR A 161 12.04 8.38 20.25
N CYS A 162 12.63 8.70 19.09
CA CYS A 162 13.88 8.11 18.64
C CYS A 162 15.04 8.19 19.64
N HIS A 163 15.14 9.34 20.32
CA HIS A 163 16.16 9.59 21.33
C HIS A 163 16.07 8.61 22.52
N ILE A 164 14.86 8.18 22.88
CA ILE A 164 14.63 7.20 23.95
C ILE A 164 14.84 5.78 23.42
N VAL A 165 14.31 5.50 22.23
CA VAL A 165 14.32 4.16 21.62
C VAL A 165 15.74 3.67 21.33
N ARG A 166 16.66 4.58 20.96
CA ARG A 166 18.07 4.28 20.74
C ARG A 166 18.86 3.97 22.02
N GLU A 167 18.39 4.43 23.18
CA GLU A 167 19.04 4.18 24.48
C GLU A 167 18.61 2.85 25.12
N LEU A 168 17.61 2.19 24.54
CA LEU A 168 17.19 0.86 24.98
C LEU A 168 18.29 -0.17 24.67
N PRO A 169 18.43 -1.22 25.52
CA PRO A 169 19.43 -2.27 25.31
C PRO A 169 19.26 -3.04 24.00
N ILE A 170 18.05 -3.03 23.44
CA ILE A 170 17.71 -3.62 22.15
C ILE A 170 16.80 -2.61 21.44
N ASN A 171 17.21 -2.15 20.25
CA ASN A 171 16.37 -1.30 19.42
C ASN A 171 15.21 -2.15 18.84
N PRO A 172 13.93 -1.79 19.10
CA PRO A 172 12.77 -2.52 18.60
C PRO A 172 12.58 -2.44 17.08
N GLN A 173 13.35 -1.60 16.36
CA GLN A 173 13.26 -1.39 14.92
C GLN A 173 11.83 -0.96 14.49
N GLY A 174 11.33 0.12 15.08
CA GLY A 174 9.96 0.60 14.89
C GLY A 174 9.62 0.82 13.42
N HIS A 175 10.53 1.43 12.67
CA HIS A 175 10.33 1.69 11.25
C HIS A 175 10.28 0.41 10.38
N ALA A 176 11.02 -0.65 10.75
CA ALA A 176 10.90 -1.94 10.10
C ALA A 176 9.52 -2.60 10.35
N TRP A 177 8.97 -2.48 11.56
CA TRP A 177 7.60 -2.94 11.84
C TRP A 177 6.55 -2.14 11.09
N TRP A 178 6.74 -0.82 10.95
CA TRP A 178 5.91 0.01 10.08
C TRP A 178 5.85 -0.57 8.67
N HIS A 179 6.98 -0.92 8.05
CA HIS A 179 7.00 -1.58 6.74
C HIS A 179 6.19 -2.87 6.71
N MET A 180 6.30 -3.72 7.74
CA MET A 180 5.55 -4.98 7.79
C MET A 180 4.03 -4.74 7.78
N PHE A 181 3.54 -3.85 8.65
CA PHE A 181 2.11 -3.57 8.77
C PHE A 181 1.57 -2.79 7.56
N MET A 182 2.35 -1.86 7.02
CA MET A 182 1.98 -1.12 5.82
C MET A 182 2.04 -1.97 4.56
N GLY A 183 2.97 -2.91 4.45
CA GLY A 183 3.00 -3.92 3.39
C GLY A 183 1.73 -4.76 3.36
N ILE A 184 1.29 -5.24 4.52
CA ILE A 184 0.03 -5.98 4.64
C ILE A 184 -1.17 -5.09 4.31
N SER A 185 -1.19 -3.85 4.82
CA SER A 185 -2.26 -2.90 4.55
C SER A 185 -2.41 -2.61 3.05
N THR A 186 -1.32 -2.17 2.42
CA THR A 186 -1.27 -1.83 0.99
C THR A 186 -1.57 -3.01 0.07
N TYR A 187 -1.29 -4.26 0.49
CA TYR A 187 -1.73 -5.45 -0.24
C TYR A 187 -3.27 -5.62 -0.23
N HIS A 188 -3.94 -5.36 0.89
CA HIS A 188 -5.38 -5.54 1.02
C HIS A 188 -6.18 -4.48 0.26
N GLY A 189 -5.63 -3.29 0.02
CA GLY A 189 -6.28 -2.22 -0.73
C GLY A 189 -6.73 -2.63 -2.15
N PRO A 190 -5.81 -3.05 -3.04
CA PRO A 190 -6.15 -3.54 -4.37
C PRO A 190 -7.09 -4.77 -4.35
N ILE A 191 -6.94 -5.68 -3.38
CA ILE A 191 -7.85 -6.83 -3.21
C ILE A 191 -9.29 -6.37 -2.90
N PHE A 192 -9.45 -5.40 -2.01
CA PHE A 192 -10.75 -4.80 -1.71
C PHE A 192 -11.35 -4.14 -2.95
N MET A 193 -10.55 -3.43 -3.73
CA MET A 193 -11.02 -2.80 -4.96
C MET A 193 -11.41 -3.81 -6.04
N GLN A 194 -10.70 -4.93 -6.13
CA GLN A 194 -11.13 -6.04 -6.98
C GLN A 194 -12.47 -6.60 -6.49
N TYR A 195 -12.69 -6.76 -5.18
CA TYR A 195 -13.97 -7.21 -4.64
C TYR A 195 -15.12 -6.26 -5.03
N VAL A 196 -14.95 -4.96 -4.78
CA VAL A 196 -15.95 -3.93 -5.14
C VAL A 196 -16.26 -3.98 -6.63
N ARG A 197 -15.24 -4.07 -7.48
CA ARG A 197 -15.44 -4.16 -8.94
C ARG A 197 -16.22 -5.40 -9.35
N MET A 198 -15.97 -6.53 -8.71
CA MET A 198 -16.68 -7.77 -9.01
C MET A 198 -18.14 -7.74 -8.55
N GLU A 199 -18.41 -7.06 -7.43
CA GLU A 199 -19.77 -6.78 -6.97
C GLU A 199 -20.53 -5.87 -7.96
N GLN A 200 -19.89 -4.79 -8.45
CA GLN A 200 -20.44 -3.95 -9.52
C GLN A 200 -20.77 -4.74 -10.78
N LEU A 201 -19.92 -5.72 -11.14
CA LEU A 201 -20.13 -6.64 -12.27
C LEU A 201 -21.11 -7.80 -11.97
N LYS A 202 -21.71 -7.83 -10.78
CA LYS A 202 -22.64 -8.88 -10.31
C LYS A 202 -22.06 -10.30 -10.39
N LYS A 203 -20.74 -10.43 -10.24
CA LYS A 203 -20.04 -11.72 -10.22
C LYS A 203 -19.93 -12.25 -8.78
N LYS A 204 -20.04 -13.57 -8.61
CA LYS A 204 -19.84 -14.20 -7.30
C LYS A 204 -18.37 -14.24 -6.93
N VAL A 205 -18.06 -13.77 -5.73
CA VAL A 205 -16.70 -13.73 -5.19
C VAL A 205 -16.70 -14.42 -3.84
N ARG A 206 -15.65 -15.19 -3.57
CA ARG A 206 -15.40 -15.80 -2.27
C ARG A 206 -14.09 -15.28 -1.70
N ILE A 207 -14.10 -14.95 -0.41
CA ILE A 207 -12.89 -14.65 0.35
C ILE A 207 -12.19 -15.98 0.66
N HIS A 208 -10.91 -16.04 0.34
CA HIS A 208 -10.06 -17.20 0.55
C HIS A 208 -8.90 -16.81 1.47
N ASP A 209 -8.86 -17.43 2.65
CA ASP A 209 -7.74 -17.28 3.57
C ASP A 209 -6.56 -18.11 3.06
N THR A 210 -5.40 -17.47 2.94
CA THR A 210 -4.15 -18.17 2.59
C THR A 210 -3.45 -18.70 3.85
N CYS A 211 -2.48 -19.60 3.64
CA CYS A 211 -1.67 -20.22 4.70
C CYS A 211 -0.98 -19.21 5.66
N ILE A 212 -0.80 -17.96 5.22
CA ILE A 212 -0.06 -16.91 5.97
C ILE A 212 -1.04 -15.95 6.68
N GLY A 213 -2.34 -16.25 6.72
CA GLY A 213 -3.36 -15.35 7.30
C GLY A 213 -3.65 -14.11 6.45
N ILE A 214 -3.15 -14.08 5.22
CA ILE A 214 -3.39 -13.01 4.25
C ILE A 214 -4.63 -13.38 3.43
N GLN A 215 -5.63 -12.52 3.44
CA GLN A 215 -6.89 -12.78 2.73
C GLN A 215 -6.75 -12.39 1.26
N THR A 216 -7.27 -13.24 0.38
CA THR A 216 -7.38 -12.95 -1.05
C THR A 216 -8.78 -13.26 -1.54
N ILE A 217 -9.09 -12.88 -2.77
CA ILE A 217 -10.38 -13.18 -3.37
C ILE A 217 -10.22 -14.21 -4.49
N VAL A 218 -11.29 -14.98 -4.71
CA VAL A 218 -11.42 -15.90 -5.84
C VAL A 218 -12.78 -15.66 -6.47
N VAL A 219 -12.79 -15.56 -7.81
CA VAL A 219 -14.02 -15.46 -8.59
C VAL A 219 -14.58 -16.86 -8.78
N GLU A 220 -15.83 -17.08 -8.39
CA GLU A 220 -16.50 -18.34 -8.71
C GLU A 220 -16.85 -18.33 -10.21
N ASN A 221 -16.19 -19.18 -10.99
CA ASN A 221 -16.63 -19.46 -12.35
C ASN A 221 -17.95 -20.23 -12.27
N ILE A 222 -19.06 -19.55 -12.47
CA ILE A 222 -20.33 -20.21 -12.78
C ILE A 222 -20.20 -20.74 -14.21
N GLY A 223 -19.54 -21.89 -14.36
CA GLY A 223 -19.66 -22.67 -15.59
C GLY A 223 -21.10 -23.16 -15.77
N PRO A 224 -21.53 -23.47 -17.00
CA PRO A 224 -22.89 -23.94 -17.27
C PRO A 224 -23.30 -25.21 -16.49
N ASP A 225 -22.36 -25.91 -15.86
CA ASP A 225 -22.59 -27.17 -15.13
C ASP A 225 -22.57 -27.06 -13.59
N SER A 226 -22.68 -25.86 -13.00
CA SER A 226 -22.81 -25.79 -11.53
C SER A 226 -24.18 -26.35 -11.09
N PRO A 227 -24.25 -27.36 -10.20
CA PRO A 227 -25.51 -27.93 -9.76
C PRO A 227 -26.32 -26.84 -9.06
N LYS A 228 -27.52 -26.57 -9.58
CA LYS A 228 -28.50 -25.68 -8.94
C LYS A 228 -28.73 -26.23 -7.52
N LYS A 229 -28.36 -25.45 -6.50
CA LYS A 229 -28.75 -25.76 -5.12
C LYS A 229 -30.28 -25.93 -5.07
N PRO A 230 -30.80 -27.00 -4.45
CA PRO A 230 -32.23 -27.15 -4.28
C PRO A 230 -32.74 -25.98 -3.43
N LYS A 231 -33.79 -25.32 -3.92
CA LYS A 231 -34.53 -24.34 -3.14
C LYS A 231 -35.22 -25.13 -2.03
N HIS A 232 -34.85 -24.85 -0.79
CA HIS A 232 -35.65 -25.21 0.39
C HIS A 232 -36.75 -24.18 0.60
#